data_AF-A0A3B9L126-F1
#
_entry.id   AF-A0A3B9L126-F1
#
_cell.length_a   1.000
_cell.length_b   1.000
_cell.length_c   1.000
_cell.angle_alpha   90.00
_cell.angle_beta   90.00
_cell.angle_gamma   90.00
#
_symmetry.space_group_name_H-M   'P 1'
#
loop_
_entity.id
_entity.type
_entity.pdbx_description
1 polymer ?
#
loop_
_entity_poly.entity_id
_entity_poly.type
_entity_poly.pdbx_seq_one_letter_code
_entity_poly.pdbx_strand_id
1 'polypeptide(L)'
;HGKPAEEVSMGRVLLQLFDYTHTFGMSLRPELVLLQKTMVQVEGVARAIDPSHNIWFASEPVVGGWIRRSFGPEGAAKLVAGNVKEITNRLKRLPEVMDRFEASLEPPAPLPPPTRRFAPWWGWFGFITALVALAIWAAK
;
A
#
# COMPACT_ATOMS: atom_id res chain seq x y z
N HIS A 1 17.94 13.36 38.33
CA HIS A 1 17.46 12.63 39.52
C HIS A 1 16.62 11.44 39.06
N GLY A 2 17.13 10.22 39.18
CA GLY A 2 16.42 9.01 38.74
C GLY A 2 15.45 8.57 39.83
N LYS A 3 14.16 8.86 39.66
CA LYS A 3 13.12 8.17 40.42
C LYS A 3 13.09 6.71 39.95
N PRO A 4 12.95 5.72 40.85
CA PRO A 4 12.81 4.32 40.45
C PRO A 4 11.70 4.18 39.39
N ALA A 5 11.88 3.28 38.43
CA ALA A 5 10.90 3.07 37.34
C ALA A 5 9.50 2.69 37.85
N GLU A 6 9.41 2.17 39.07
CA GLU A 6 8.17 1.87 39.79
C GLU A 6 7.36 3.14 40.14
N GLU A 7 8.05 4.25 40.44
CA GLU A 7 7.43 5.53 40.79
C GLU A 7 6.92 6.32 39.58
N VAL A 8 7.37 5.96 38.38
CA VAL A 8 7.03 6.66 37.13
C VAL A 8 6.00 5.84 36.35
N SER A 9 4.77 6.36 36.26
CA SER A 9 3.72 5.73 35.47
C SER A 9 4.06 5.72 33.98
N MET A 10 3.79 4.59 33.31
CA MET A 10 3.97 4.44 31.86
C MET A 10 3.11 5.45 31.10
N GLY A 11 1.88 5.67 31.56
CA GLY A 11 1.00 6.71 31.05
C GLY A 11 1.64 8.11 31.02
N ARG A 12 2.40 8.48 32.05
CA ARG A 12 3.09 9.78 32.13
C ARG A 12 4.21 9.90 31.10
N VAL A 13 4.97 8.83 30.89
CA VAL A 13 6.04 8.79 29.88
C VAL A 13 5.45 8.90 28.47
N LEU A 14 4.37 8.18 28.19
CA LEU A 14 3.71 8.19 26.89
C LEU A 14 3.04 9.54 26.59
N LEU A 15 2.40 10.16 27.58
CA LEU A 15 1.86 11.53 27.46
C LEU A 15 2.96 12.53 27.12
N GLN A 16 4.11 12.46 27.80
CA GLN A 16 5.25 13.32 27.49
C GLN A 16 5.72 13.16 26.04
N LEU A 17 5.79 11.94 25.52
CA LEU A 17 6.13 11.69 24.11
C LEU A 17 5.08 12.29 23.16
N PHE A 18 3.79 12.19 23.48
CA PHE A 18 2.73 12.80 22.68
C PHE A 18 2.81 14.34 22.67
N ASP A 19 3.09 14.97 23.80
CA ASP A 19 3.24 16.42 23.90
C ASP A 19 4.41 16.94 23.04
N TYR A 20 5.55 16.24 23.08
CA TYR A 20 6.68 16.58 22.21
C TYR A 20 6.38 16.33 20.73
N THR A 21 5.75 15.21 20.37
CA THR A 21 5.45 14.91 18.96
C THR A 21 4.42 15.86 18.35
N HIS A 22 3.47 16.37 19.13
CA HIS A 22 2.56 17.43 18.70
C HIS A 22 3.31 18.75 18.42
N THR A 23 4.36 19.03 19.19
CA THR A 23 5.23 20.21 18.99
C THR A 23 6.01 20.13 17.67
N PHE A 24 6.27 18.93 17.15
CA PHE A 24 6.90 18.69 15.84
C PHE A 24 5.91 18.57 14.67
N GLY A 25 4.62 18.86 14.87
CA GLY A 25 3.61 18.87 13.81
C GLY A 25 3.19 17.49 13.30
N MET A 26 3.39 16.42 14.09
CA MET A 26 2.89 15.09 13.73
C MET A 26 1.38 14.97 13.99
N SER A 27 0.63 14.55 12.98
CA SER A 27 -0.81 14.23 13.13
C SER A 27 -0.99 12.95 13.95
N LEU A 28 -1.50 13.09 15.17
CA LEU A 28 -1.78 11.97 16.06
C LEU A 28 -3.05 11.24 15.63
N ARG A 29 -2.95 9.93 15.42
CA ARG A 29 -4.09 9.06 15.13
C ARG A 29 -5.00 8.95 16.38
N PRO A 30 -6.32 9.23 16.29
CA PRO A 30 -7.23 9.17 17.44
C PRO A 30 -7.24 7.81 18.16
N GLU A 31 -6.99 6.72 17.42
CA GLU A 31 -6.95 5.36 17.94
C GLU A 31 -5.81 5.16 18.94
N LEU A 32 -4.68 5.85 18.74
CA LEU A 32 -3.54 5.80 19.66
C LEU A 32 -3.88 6.51 20.98
N VAL A 33 -4.62 7.62 20.93
CA VAL A 33 -5.08 8.34 22.12
C VAL A 33 -6.05 7.49 22.95
N LEU A 34 -6.94 6.74 22.28
CA LEU A 34 -7.87 5.84 22.95
C LEU A 34 -7.14 4.68 23.63
N LEU A 35 -6.14 4.09 22.97
CA LEU A 35 -5.28 3.07 23.56
C LEU A 35 -4.51 3.60 24.78
N GLN A 36 -4.01 4.84 24.72
CA GLN A 36 -3.37 5.46 25.87
C GLN A 36 -4.34 5.63 27.05
N LYS A 37 -5.58 6.05 26.79
CA LYS A 37 -6.60 6.20 27.83
C LYS A 37 -6.90 4.87 28.52
N THR A 38 -7.01 3.78 27.76
CA THR A 38 -7.26 2.45 28.36
C THR A 38 -6.03 1.95 29.12
N MET A 39 -4.81 2.15 28.61
CA MET A 39 -3.58 1.78 29.32
C MET A 39 -3.43 2.55 30.64
N VAL A 40 -3.68 3.86 30.64
CA VAL A 40 -3.65 4.70 31.86
C VAL A 40 -4.73 4.25 32.86
N GLN A 41 -5.93 3.93 32.39
CA GLN A 41 -7.00 3.44 33.25
C GLN A 41 -6.64 2.10 33.90
N VAL A 42 -6.08 1.17 33.13
CA VAL A 42 -5.64 -0.15 33.63
C VAL A 42 -4.50 0.01 34.64
N GLU A 43 -3.52 0.87 34.36
CA GLU A 43 -2.43 1.18 35.29
C GLU A 43 -2.96 1.79 36.60
N GLY A 44 -3.92 2.72 36.50
CA GLY A 44 -4.56 3.33 37.67
C GLY A 44 -5.31 2.32 38.55
N VAL A 45 -6.05 1.39 37.94
CA VAL A 45 -6.73 0.31 38.68
C VAL A 45 -5.73 -0.64 39.32
N ALA A 46 -4.69 -1.05 38.61
CA ALA A 46 -3.66 -1.94 39.15
C ALA A 46 -2.93 -1.31 40.35
N ARG A 47 -2.56 -0.03 40.26
CA ARG A 47 -1.90 0.71 41.34
C ARG A 47 -2.81 1.02 42.53
N ALA A 48 -4.13 1.05 42.34
CA ALA A 48 -5.08 1.17 43.45
C ALA A 48 -5.13 -0.10 44.32
N ILE A 49 -4.79 -1.25 43.74
CA ILE A 49 -4.76 -2.56 44.42
C ILE A 49 -3.35 -2.85 44.96
N ASP A 50 -2.33 -2.63 44.15
CA ASP A 50 -0.92 -2.79 44.50
C ASP A 50 -0.14 -1.51 44.14
N PRO A 51 0.15 -0.63 45.11
CA PRO A 51 0.86 0.62 44.87
C PRO A 51 2.25 0.46 44.26
N SER A 52 2.87 -0.72 44.41
CA SER A 52 4.19 -1.05 43.86
C SER A 52 4.12 -1.68 42.46
N HIS A 53 2.92 -1.84 41.90
CA HIS A 53 2.73 -2.46 40.59
C HIS A 53 3.41 -1.65 39.47
N ASN A 54 4.20 -2.35 38.65
CA ASN A 54 4.91 -1.78 37.52
C ASN A 54 4.51 -2.47 36.20
N ILE A 55 3.86 -1.69 35.33
CA ILE A 55 3.37 -2.15 34.02
C ILE A 55 4.50 -2.68 33.12
N TRP A 56 5.73 -2.16 33.23
CA TRP A 56 6.86 -2.62 32.42
C TRP A 56 7.18 -4.09 32.69
N PHE A 57 7.29 -4.48 33.97
CA PHE A 57 7.49 -5.87 34.37
C PHE A 57 6.31 -6.75 33.97
N ALA A 58 5.08 -6.26 34.12
CA ALA A 58 3.89 -7.00 33.68
C ALA A 58 3.88 -7.25 32.14
N SER A 59 4.45 -6.33 31.37
CA SER A 59 4.53 -6.44 29.90
C SER A 59 5.70 -7.30 29.39
N GLU A 60 6.70 -7.55 30.22
CA GLU A 60 7.93 -8.27 29.87
C GLU A 60 7.71 -9.62 29.18
N PRO A 61 6.89 -10.56 29.69
CA PRO A 61 6.70 -11.86 29.03
C PRO A 61 6.01 -11.74 27.66
N VAL A 62 5.13 -10.76 27.49
CA VAL A 62 4.39 -10.52 26.24
C VAL A 62 5.35 -9.96 25.19
N VAL A 63 6.08 -8.91 25.54
CA VAL A 63 7.03 -8.24 24.64
C VAL A 63 8.23 -9.14 24.37
N GLY A 64 8.79 -9.79 25.38
CA GLY A 64 9.93 -10.71 25.23
C GLY A 64 9.61 -11.89 24.32
N GLY A 65 8.41 -12.48 24.46
CA GLY A 65 7.94 -13.53 23.55
C GLY A 65 7.82 -13.03 22.10
N TRP A 66 7.31 -11.82 21.89
CA TRP A 66 7.21 -11.23 20.56
C TRP A 66 8.58 -10.89 19.97
N ILE A 67 9.49 -10.27 20.74
CA ILE A 67 10.86 -9.96 20.30
C ILE A 67 11.56 -11.26 19.88
N ARG A 68 11.46 -12.32 20.67
CA ARG A 68 12.09 -13.60 20.35
C ARG A 68 11.54 -14.24 19.07
N ARG A 69 10.24 -14.09 18.78
CA ARG A 69 9.64 -14.58 17.53
C ARG A 69 9.98 -13.70 16.32
N SER A 70 9.95 -12.38 16.48
CA SER A 70 10.16 -11.41 15.39
C SER A 70 11.63 -11.21 15.04
N PHE A 71 12.49 -11.12 16.06
CA PHE A 71 13.92 -10.81 15.95
C PHE A 71 14.83 -11.98 16.34
N GLY A 72 14.28 -13.13 16.75
CA GLY A 72 15.08 -14.33 16.97
C GLY A 72 15.57 -14.98 15.67
N PRO A 73 16.32 -16.08 15.76
CA PRO A 73 16.87 -16.79 14.60
C PRO A 73 15.81 -17.20 13.58
N GLU A 74 14.63 -17.62 14.05
CA GLU A 74 13.50 -17.99 13.19
C GLU A 74 12.93 -16.78 12.44
N GLY A 75 12.72 -15.65 13.14
CA GLY A 75 12.24 -14.41 12.53
C GLY A 75 13.22 -13.85 11.50
N ALA A 76 14.52 -13.88 11.81
CA ALA A 76 15.58 -13.50 10.89
C ALA A 76 15.62 -14.41 9.66
N ALA A 77 15.55 -15.72 9.83
CA ALA A 77 15.51 -16.67 8.72
C ALA A 77 14.27 -16.45 7.82
N LYS A 78 13.10 -16.21 8.42
CA LYS A 78 11.86 -15.91 7.69
C LYS A 78 11.95 -14.61 6.90
N LEU A 79 12.55 -13.57 7.48
CA LEU A 79 12.78 -12.29 6.81
C LEU A 79 13.72 -12.47 5.61
N VAL A 80 14.84 -13.18 5.78
CA VAL A 80 15.79 -13.48 4.71
C VAL A 80 15.11 -14.28 3.60
N ALA A 81 14.38 -15.34 3.94
CA ALA A 81 13.66 -16.16 2.96
C ALA A 81 12.61 -15.35 2.19
N GLY A 82 11.88 -14.46 2.87
CA GLY A 82 10.94 -13.53 2.24
C GLY A 82 11.61 -12.60 1.24
N ASN A 83 12.71 -11.96 1.65
CA ASN A 83 13.47 -11.03 0.82
C ASN A 83 14.10 -11.73 -0.38
N VAL A 84 14.72 -12.91 -0.19
CA VAL A 84 15.29 -13.71 -1.29
C VAL A 84 14.21 -14.09 -2.29
N LYS A 85 13.02 -14.52 -1.83
CA LYS A 85 11.89 -14.85 -2.71
C LYS A 85 11.42 -13.62 -3.50
N GLU A 86 11.32 -12.47 -2.86
CA GLU A 86 10.92 -11.23 -3.51
C GLU A 86 11.95 -10.78 -4.56
N ILE A 87 13.23 -10.74 -4.19
CA ILE A 87 14.35 -10.41 -5.10
C ILE A 87 14.33 -11.37 -6.29
N THR A 88 14.20 -12.68 -6.05
CA THR A 88 14.11 -13.69 -7.12
C THR A 88 12.93 -13.42 -8.06
N ASN A 89 11.76 -13.09 -7.52
CA ASN A 89 10.58 -12.78 -8.32
C ASN A 89 10.76 -11.49 -9.14
N ARG A 90 11.43 -10.48 -8.58
CA ARG A 90 11.76 -9.24 -9.30
C ARG A 90 12.76 -9.51 -10.43
N LEU A 91 13.84 -10.27 -10.17
CA LEU A 91 14.80 -10.65 -11.20
C LEU A 91 14.15 -11.46 -12.34
N LYS A 92 13.22 -12.37 -12.03
CA LYS A 92 12.48 -13.13 -13.05
C LYS A 92 11.64 -12.25 -13.98
N ARG A 93 11.18 -11.09 -13.50
CA ARG A 93 10.42 -10.11 -14.29
C ARG A 93 11.30 -9.10 -15.03
N LEU A 94 12.59 -9.07 -14.72
CA LEU A 94 13.53 -8.14 -15.32
C LEU A 94 13.60 -8.25 -16.85
N PRO A 95 13.61 -9.45 -17.47
CA PRO A 95 13.59 -9.57 -18.93
C PRO A 95 12.34 -8.94 -19.54
N GLU A 96 11.16 -9.21 -18.98
CA GLU A 96 9.90 -8.65 -19.47
C GLU A 96 9.85 -7.11 -19.36
N VAL A 97 10.40 -6.55 -18.28
CA VAL A 97 10.52 -5.09 -18.13
C VAL A 97 11.48 -4.51 -19.16
N MET A 98 12.57 -5.21 -19.46
CA MET A 98 13.57 -4.80 -20.45
C MET A 98 13.04 -4.88 -21.88
N ASP A 99 12.32 -5.96 -22.23
CA ASP A 99 11.66 -6.13 -23.54
C ASP A 99 10.61 -5.03 -23.78
N ARG A 100 9.82 -4.70 -22.74
CA ARG A 100 8.84 -3.61 -22.81
C ARG A 100 9.50 -2.24 -22.96
N PHE A 101 10.63 -2.04 -22.29
CA PHE A 101 11.40 -0.81 -22.40
C PHE A 101 11.99 -0.67 -23.81
N GLU A 102 12.59 -1.73 -24.35
CA GLU A 102 13.12 -1.77 -25.72
C GLU A 102 12.03 -1.51 -26.76
N ALA A 103 10.87 -2.17 -26.65
CA ALA A 103 9.71 -1.94 -27.51
C ALA A 103 9.14 -0.51 -27.44
N SER A 104 9.40 0.22 -26.34
CA SER A 104 9.00 1.63 -26.21
C SER A 104 10.00 2.60 -26.82
N LEU A 105 11.26 2.18 -26.98
CA LEU A 105 12.32 2.92 -27.67
C LEU A 105 12.28 2.69 -29.18
N GLU A 106 11.83 1.51 -29.61
CA GLU A 106 11.54 1.25 -31.02
C GLU A 106 10.40 2.16 -31.50
N PRO A 107 10.59 2.89 -32.62
CA PRO A 107 9.49 3.59 -33.27
C PRO A 107 8.38 2.57 -33.53
N PRO A 108 7.10 2.92 -33.30
CA PRO A 108 5.99 2.01 -33.55
C PRO A 108 6.17 1.41 -34.95
N ALA A 109 6.20 0.07 -35.02
CA ALA A 109 6.33 -0.65 -36.28
C ALA A 109 5.44 0.04 -37.32
N PRO A 110 5.97 0.39 -38.52
CA PRO A 110 5.22 1.18 -39.47
C PRO A 110 3.86 0.55 -39.63
N LEU A 111 2.82 1.32 -39.26
CA LEU A 111 1.44 0.85 -39.28
C LEU A 111 1.24 0.07 -40.57
N PRO A 112 0.75 -1.18 -40.55
CA PRO A 112 0.49 -1.92 -41.76
C PRO A 112 -0.25 -0.98 -42.70
N PRO A 113 0.26 -0.73 -43.92
CA PRO A 113 -0.23 0.34 -44.75
C PRO A 113 -1.74 0.22 -44.78
N PRO A 114 -2.49 1.31 -44.47
CA PRO A 114 -3.94 1.23 -44.43
C PRO A 114 -4.32 0.58 -45.74
N THR A 115 -4.98 -0.58 -45.66
CA THR A 115 -5.54 -1.18 -46.86
C THR A 115 -6.55 -0.15 -47.31
N ARG A 116 -6.12 0.73 -48.22
CA ARG A 116 -7.01 1.54 -49.02
C ARG A 116 -7.80 0.49 -49.76
N ARG A 117 -8.90 0.04 -49.15
CA ARG A 117 -10.11 -0.28 -49.87
C ARG A 117 -10.42 1.00 -50.60
N PHE A 118 -9.76 1.13 -51.75
CA PHE A 118 -10.09 2.06 -52.78
C PHE A 118 -11.51 1.63 -53.12
N ALA A 119 -12.51 2.20 -52.45
CA ALA A 119 -13.86 2.11 -52.93
C ALA A 119 -13.78 2.86 -54.26
N PRO A 120 -13.77 2.15 -55.41
CA PRO A 120 -13.67 2.83 -56.68
C PRO A 120 -14.83 3.81 -56.70
N TRP A 121 -14.57 5.05 -57.13
CA TRP A 121 -15.58 6.10 -57.23
C TRP A 121 -16.87 5.61 -57.91
N TRP A 122 -16.76 4.64 -58.83
CA TRP A 122 -17.86 3.87 -59.44
C TRP A 122 -18.87 3.26 -58.45
N GLY A 123 -18.45 2.85 -57.25
CA GLY A 123 -19.35 2.30 -56.23
C GLY A 123 -20.36 3.33 -55.72
N TRP A 124 -19.96 4.60 -55.62
CA TRP A 124 -20.86 5.70 -55.25
C TRP A 124 -21.79 6.06 -56.41
N PHE A 125 -21.32 5.95 -57.66
CA PHE A 125 -22.18 6.11 -58.84
C PHE A 125 -23.29 5.06 -58.87
N GLY A 126 -23.00 3.80 -58.55
CA GLY A 126 -24.01 2.74 -58.43
C GLY A 126 -25.07 3.02 -57.36
N PHE A 127 -24.67 3.66 -56.24
CA PHE A 127 -25.58 4.03 -55.16
C PHE A 127 -26.49 5.22 -55.56
N ILE A 128 -25.93 6.22 -56.25
CA ILE A 128 -26.68 7.38 -56.74
C ILE A 128 -27.67 6.96 -57.84
N THR A 129 -27.28 6.10 -58.78
CA THR A 129 -28.19 5.62 -59.83
C THR A 129 -29.33 4.78 -59.26
N ALA A 130 -29.07 3.93 -58.27
CA ALA A 130 -30.12 3.17 -57.59
C ALA A 130 -31.11 4.08 -56.85
N LEU A 131 -30.64 5.13 -56.15
CA LEU A 131 -31.51 6.10 -55.48
C LEU A 131 -32.37 6.90 -56.45
N VAL A 132 -31.81 7.34 -57.57
CA VAL A 132 -32.57 8.06 -58.61
C VAL A 132 -33.62 7.15 -59.25
N ALA A 133 -33.27 5.89 -59.56
CA ALA A 133 -34.22 4.92 -60.10
C ALA A 133 -35.36 4.64 -59.11
N LEU A 134 -35.06 4.51 -57.81
CA LEU A 134 -36.06 4.31 -56.76
C LEU A 134 -37.01 5.51 -56.64
N ALA A 135 -36.48 6.74 -56.70
CA ALA A 135 -37.29 7.95 -56.67
C ALA A 135 -38.23 8.07 -57.89
N ILE A 136 -37.74 7.70 -59.07
CA ILE A 136 -38.55 7.69 -60.30
C ILE A 136 -39.64 6.62 -60.23
N TRP A 137 -39.35 5.43 -59.68
CA TRP A 137 -40.34 4.38 -59.49
C TRP A 137 -41.42 4.77 -58.46
N ALA A 138 -41.02 5.43 -57.37
CA ALA A 138 -41.96 5.90 -56.34
C ALA A 138 -42.86 7.06 -56.82
N ALA A 139 -42.49 7.74 -57.90
CA ALA A 139 -43.24 8.86 -58.48
C ALA A 139 -44.20 8.45 -59.62
N LYS A 140 -44.30 7.15 -59.94
CA LYS A 140 -45.17 6.58 -60.99
C LYS A 140 -46.26 5.70 -60.38
#